data_AF-A0A0R0FM88-F1
#
_entry.id   AF-A0A0R0FM88-F1
#
_cell.length_a   1.000
_cell.length_b   1.000
_cell.length_c   1.000
_cell.angle_alpha   90.00
_cell.angle_beta   90.00
_cell.angle_gamma   90.00
#
_symmetry.space_group_name_H-M   'P 1'
#
loop_
_entity.id
_entity.type
_entity.pdbx_description
1 polymer ?
#
loop_
_entity_poly.entity_id
_entity_poly.type
_entity_poly.pdbx_seq_one_letter_code
_entity_poly.pdbx_strand_id
1 'polypeptide(L)' 'MADKAVTIRTRMFMTTRLLSGKQFVIDVLHPGSANDSKAELKEKLRRMYDEKDTNPVFAFKFRTHFGGGKSTGFGV' A
#
# COMPACT_ATOMS: atom_id res chain seq x y z
N MET A 1 17.33 -3.08 17.93
CA MET A 1 16.14 -2.26 17.63
C MET A 1 15.32 -3.05 16.63
N ALA A 2 14.04 -3.33 16.91
CA ALA A 2 13.23 -4.17 16.02
C ALA A 2 13.31 -3.58 14.60
N ASP A 3 13.88 -4.37 13.69
CA ASP A 3 14.10 -3.94 12.31
C ASP A 3 12.78 -3.42 11.75
N LYS A 4 12.84 -2.28 11.06
CA LYS A 4 11.74 -1.42 10.60
C LYS A 4 10.82 -2.14 9.61
N ALA A 5 10.18 -3.22 10.03
CA ALA A 5 9.38 -4.10 9.18
C ALA A 5 8.00 -3.47 8.97
N VAL A 6 7.95 -2.52 8.04
CA VAL A 6 6.68 -1.99 7.53
C VAL A 6 5.96 -3.13 6.82
N THR A 7 4.78 -3.47 7.34
CA THR A 7 3.95 -4.53 6.81
C THR A 7 2.79 -3.92 6.04
N ILE A 8 2.60 -4.35 4.79
CA ILE A 8 1.46 -3.94 3.96
C ILE A 8 0.42 -5.05 4.00
N ARG A 9 -0.84 -4.68 4.23
CA ARG A 9 -2.00 -5.57 4.11
C ARG A 9 -3.00 -4.95 3.17
N THR A 10 -3.53 -5.74 2.26
CA THR A 10 -4.58 -5.31 1.33
C THR A 10 -5.92 -5.93 1.72
N ARG A 11 -7.01 -5.16 1.61
CA ARG A 11 -8.38 -5.59 1.94
C ARG A 11 -9.35 -5.15 0.85
N MET A 12 -10.49 -5.82 0.75
CA MET A 12 -11.51 -5.59 -0.30
C MET A 12 -10.89 -5.57 -1.71
N PHE A 13 -10.11 -6.60 -2.03
CA PHE A 13 -9.47 -6.72 -3.34
C PHE A 13 -10.52 -7.09 -4.39
N MET A 14 -10.66 -6.25 -5.41
CA MET A 14 -11.63 -6.39 -6.48
C MET A 14 -10.96 -6.21 -7.84
N THR A 15 -11.14 -7.19 -8.73
CA THR A 15 -10.66 -7.09 -10.12
C THR A 15 -11.71 -6.40 -10.98
N THR A 16 -11.39 -5.22 -11.49
CA THR A 16 -12.29 -4.41 -12.32
C THR A 16 -11.96 -4.62 -13.80
N ARG A 17 -12.63 -5.59 -14.43
CA ARG A 17 -12.39 -5.96 -15.84
C ARG A 17 -12.75 -4.85 -16.84
N LEU A 18 -13.72 -4.00 -16.53
CA LEU A 18 -14.11 -2.85 -17.38
C LEU A 18 -13.01 -1.80 -17.52
N LEU A 19 -12.15 -1.67 -16.50
CA LEU A 19 -11.04 -0.71 -16.45
C LEU A 19 -9.67 -1.42 -16.52
N SER A 20 -9.66 -2.73 -16.76
CA SER A 20 -8.44 -3.55 -16.80
C SER A 20 -7.53 -3.40 -15.57
N GLY A 21 -8.11 -3.23 -14.38
CA GLY A 21 -7.35 -2.90 -13.16
C GLY A 21 -7.76 -3.70 -11.93
N LYS A 22 -7.01 -3.54 -10.83
CA LYS A 22 -7.25 -4.18 -9.53
C LYS A 22 -7.46 -3.08 -8.48
N GLN A 23 -8.64 -2.99 -7.89
CA GLN A 23 -8.94 -2.01 -6.86
C GLN A 23 -8.88 -2.66 -5.47
N PHE A 24 -8.23 -2.01 -4.51
CA PHE A 24 -8.09 -2.54 -3.15
C PHE A 24 -7.84 -1.41 -2.14
N VAL A 25 -8.11 -1.70 -0.87
CA VAL A 25 -7.74 -0.85 0.26
C VAL A 25 -6.39 -1.30 0.81
N ILE A 26 -5.49 -0.35 1.04
CA ILE A 26 -4.13 -0.57 1.55
C ILE A 26 -4.08 -0.17 3.02
N ASP A 27 -3.76 -1.11 3.89
CA ASP A 27 -3.41 -0.87 5.29
C ASP A 27 -1.88 -1.02 5.43
N VAL A 28 -1.20 0.03 5.86
CA VAL A 28 0.24 0.06 6.13
C VAL A 28 0.44 0.09 7.65
N LEU A 29 1.08 -0.95 8.19
CA LEU A 29 1.53 -1.00 9.57
C LEU A 29 3.01 -0.63 9.65
N HIS A 30 3.32 0.40 10.42
CA HIS A 30 4.66 0.96 10.60
C HIS A 30 4.96 1.25 12.09
N PRO A 31 5.00 0.22 12.95
CA PRO A 31 5.25 0.41 14.38
C PRO A 31 6.61 1.07 14.63
N GLY A 32 6.60 2.22 15.32
CA GLY A 32 7.83 2.93 15.70
C GLY A 32 8.60 3.59 14.55
N SER A 33 8.03 3.61 13.34
CA SER A 33 8.64 4.26 12.17
C SER A 33 7.75 5.40 11.65
N ALA A 34 8.34 6.32 10.90
CA ALA A 34 7.58 7.33 10.16
C ALA A 34 6.83 6.70 8.98
N ASN A 35 5.85 7.43 8.42
CA ASN A 35 5.12 7.01 7.22
C ASN A 35 6.08 6.71 6.06
N ASP A 36 5.90 5.57 5.39
CA ASP A 36 6.59 5.27 4.13
C ASP A 36 6.26 6.27 3.03
N SER A 37 7.22 6.48 2.13
CA SER A 37 6.99 7.24 0.92
C SER A 37 6.05 6.49 -0.03
N LYS A 38 5.30 7.22 -0.87
CA LYS A 38 4.45 6.59 -1.90
C LYS A 38 5.27 5.77 -2.91
N ALA A 39 6.52 6.14 -3.15
CA ALA A 39 7.41 5.42 -4.05
C ALA A 39 7.79 4.04 -3.50
N GLU A 40 8.15 3.95 -2.21
CA GLU A 40 8.43 2.67 -1.56
C GLU A 40 7.20 1.78 -1.47
N LEU A 41 6.02 2.36 -1.18
CA LEU A 41 4.75 1.63 -1.18
C LEU A 41 4.44 1.05 -2.55
N LYS A 42 4.62 1.83 -3.61
CA LYS A 42 4.45 1.37 -4.99
C LYS A 42 5.39 0.20 -5.31
N GLU A 43 6.66 0.29 -4.94
CA GLU A 43 7.64 -0.77 -5.19
C GLU A 43 7.33 -2.06 -4.40
N LYS A 44 6.91 -1.93 -3.14
CA LYS A 44 6.48 -3.09 -2.34
C LYS A 44 5.23 -3.74 -2.93
N LEU A 45 4.23 -2.95 -3.33
CA LEU A 45 3.01 -3.47 -3.97
C LEU A 45 3.30 -4.16 -5.31
N ARG A 46 4.19 -3.58 -6.11
CA ARG A 46 4.67 -4.18 -7.36
C ARG A 46 5.23 -5.59 -7.10
N ARG A 47 6.13 -5.71 -6.12
CA ARG A 47 6.73 -7.00 -5.73
C ARG A 47 5.70 -7.96 -5.13
N MET A 48 4.72 -7.45 -4.38
CA MET A 48 3.74 -8.29 -3.69
C MET A 48 2.74 -8.95 -4.66
N TYR A 49 2.51 -8.33 -5.82
CA TYR A 49 1.58 -8.83 -6.85
C TYR A 49 2.27 -9.21 -8.17
N ASP A 50 3.59 -9.33 -8.17
CA ASP A 50 4.42 -9.67 -9.34
C ASP A 50 4.10 -8.83 -10.59
N GLU A 51 3.84 -7.55 -10.39
CA GLU A 51 3.59 -6.63 -11.49
C GLU A 51 4.92 -6.24 -12.15
N LYS A 52 4.99 -6.25 -13.49
CA LYS A 52 6.24 -5.98 -14.22
C LYS A 52 6.78 -4.58 -13.95
N ASP A 53 5.90 -3.59 -13.98
CA ASP A 53 6.23 -2.17 -13.85
C ASP A 53 5.55 -1.53 -12.64
N THR A 54 6.16 -0.48 -12.09
CA THR A 54 5.60 0.30 -10.98
C THR A 54 4.62 1.39 -11.44
N ASN A 55 4.61 1.69 -12.74
CA ASN A 55 3.72 2.68 -13.36
C ASN A 55 2.22 2.38 -13.20
N PRO A 56 1.72 1.15 -13.44
CA PRO A 56 0.30 0.85 -13.28
C PRO A 56 -0.19 0.90 -11.83
N VAL A 57 0.71 0.78 -10.85
CA VAL A 57 0.33 0.78 -9.42
C VAL A 57 0.11 2.22 -8.94
N PHE A 58 -1.12 2.58 -8.59
CA PHE A 58 -1.46 3.89 -8.03
C PHE A 58 -1.91 3.79 -6.57
N ALA A 59 -1.17 4.43 -5.67
CA ALA A 59 -1.49 4.48 -4.24
C ALA A 59 -1.88 5.92 -3.83
N PHE A 60 -3.11 6.12 -3.33
CA PHE A 60 -3.67 7.45 -3.05
C PHE A 60 -4.56 7.51 -1.80
N LYS A 61 -4.94 8.74 -1.41
CA LYS A 61 -5.80 9.05 -0.25
C LYS A 61 -5.36 8.37 1.06
N PHE A 62 -4.05 8.39 1.35
CA PHE A 62 -3.54 7.89 2.62
C PHE A 62 -3.94 8.79 3.79
N ARG A 63 -4.48 8.18 4.84
CA ARG A 63 -4.78 8.80 6.12
C ARG A 63 -4.09 8.01 7.23
N THR A 64 -3.24 8.68 8.00
CA THR A 64 -2.63 8.11 9.21
C THR A 64 -3.67 8.09 10.33
N HIS A 65 -3.73 7.00 11.08
CA HIS A 65 -4.57 6.91 12.27
C HIS A 65 -4.02 7.81 13.39
N PHE A 66 -4.93 8.28 14.26
CA PHE A 66 -4.54 9.00 15.47
C PHE A 66 -3.66 8.10 16.35
N GLY A 67 -2.53 8.63 16.83
CA GLY A 67 -1.49 7.85 17.53
C GLY A 67 -0.41 7.25 16.62
N GLY A 68 -0.55 7.35 15.29
CA GLY A 68 0.46 6.83 14.35
C GLY A 68 0.44 5.29 14.23
N GLY A 69 1.52 4.72 13.68
CA GLY A 69 1.72 3.27 13.56
C GLY A 69 0.87 2.54 12.52
N LYS A 70 -0.23 3.15 12.07
CA LYS A 70 -1.07 2.64 10.98
C LYS A 70 -1.49 3.76 10.03
N SER A 71 -1.37 3.52 8.73
CA SER A 71 -1.91 4.37 7.67
C SER A 71 -2.81 3.57 6.74
N THR A 72 -3.91 4.17 6.31
CA THR A 72 -4.89 3.52 5.42
C THR A 72 -5.03 4.33 4.14
N GLY A 73 -5.01 3.68 2.98
CA GLY A 73 -5.16 4.32 1.67
C GLY A 73 -5.83 3.40 0.65
N PHE A 74 -5.82 3.80 -0.61
CA PHE A 74 -6.40 3.05 -1.73
C PHE A 74 -5.34 2.73 -2.78
N GLY A 75 -5.46 1.54 -3.34
CA GLY A 75 -4.66 1.04 -4.45
C GLY A 75 -5.55 0.78 -5.67
N VAL A 76 -5.05 1.16 -6.84
CA VAL A 76 -5.58 0.82 -8.16
C VAL A 76 -4.44 0.28 -9.02
#